data_AF-A0A0F0H4N7-F1
#
_entry.id   AF-A0A0F0H4N7-F1
#
_cell.length_a   1.000
_cell.length_b   1.000
_cell.length_c   1.000
_cell.angle_alpha   90.00
_cell.angle_beta   90.00
_cell.angle_gamma   90.00
#
_symmetry.space_group_name_H-M   'P 1'
#
loop_
_entity.id
_entity.type
_entity.pdbx_description
1 polymer ?
#
loop_
_entity_poly.entity_id
_entity_poly.type
_entity_poly.pdbx_seq_one_letter_code
_entity_poly.pdbx_strand_id
1 'polypeptide(L)' 'MSERTGKMHLGNSTTSAMWSALVDHDGETERAVAAVAAFYGVDPDEVKTDLEHLVGELTQIQLVRTKP' A
#
# COMPACT_ATOMS: atom_id res chain seq x y z
N MET A 1 11.86 6.62 5.56
CA MET A 1 11.95 8.07 5.82
C MET A 1 11.73 8.78 4.50
N SER A 2 10.88 9.81 4.44
CA SER A 2 10.70 10.58 3.21
C SER A 2 11.91 11.49 2.99
N GLU A 3 12.67 11.29 1.91
CA GLU A 3 13.79 12.18 1.58
C GLU A 3 13.34 13.61 1.26
N ARG A 4 12.09 13.76 0.80
CA ARG A 4 11.52 15.05 0.42
C ARG A 4 11.05 15.89 1.60
N THR A 5 10.49 15.25 2.63
CA THR A 5 9.92 15.95 3.80
C THR A 5 10.72 15.76 5.07
N GLY A 6 11.69 14.84 5.09
CA GLY A 6 12.44 14.43 6.28
C GLY A 6 11.62 13.64 7.30
N LYS A 7 10.32 13.40 7.06
CA LYS A 7 9.42 12.77 8.02
C LYS A 7 9.54 11.25 7.98
N MET A 8 9.45 10.66 9.17
CA MET A 8 9.31 9.21 9.35
C MET A 8 7.84 8.88 9.52
N HIS A 9 7.35 7.91 8.75
CA HIS A 9 5.99 7.40 8.84
C HIS A 9 6.06 5.95 9.30
N LEU A 10 5.28 5.61 10.32
CA LEU A 10 5.19 4.27 10.87
C LEU A 10 3.85 3.66 10.46
N GLY A 11 3.89 2.43 9.96
CA GLY A 11 2.71 1.62 9.68
C GLY A 11 2.64 0.42 10.61
N ASN A 12 1.45 -0.16 10.77
CA ASN A 12 1.32 -1.44 11.47
C ASN A 12 1.76 -2.61 10.54
N SER A 13 1.64 -3.84 11.02
CA SER A 13 2.02 -5.04 10.24
C SER A 13 1.26 -5.14 8.92
N THR A 14 -0.04 -4.83 8.91
CA THR A 14 -0.88 -4.86 7.72
C THR A 14 -0.45 -3.81 6.70
N THR A 15 -0.24 -2.57 7.15
CA THR A 15 0.28 -1.47 6.30
C THR A 15 1.63 -1.84 5.69
N SER A 16 2.50 -2.48 6.46
CA SER A 16 3.83 -2.90 6.00
C SER A 16 3.74 -3.98 4.92
N ALA A 17 2.82 -4.94 5.07
CA ALA A 17 2.59 -5.99 4.08
C ALA A 17 2.01 -5.43 2.78
N MET A 18 1.00 -4.56 2.87
CA MET A 18 0.40 -3.89 1.71
C MET A 18 1.41 -3.01 0.97
N TRP A 19 2.24 -2.25 1.71
CA TRP A 19 3.31 -1.47 1.11
C TRP A 19 4.33 -2.35 0.37
N SER A 20 4.75 -3.45 0.98
CA SER A 20 5.70 -4.39 0.35
C SER A 20 5.11 -4.99 -0.93
N ALA A 21 3.83 -5.41 -0.90
CA ALA A 21 3.16 -5.95 -2.08
C ALA A 21 3.03 -4.93 -3.21
N LEU A 22 2.78 -3.65 -2.89
CA LEU A 22 2.79 -2.58 -3.90
C LEU A 22 4.19 -2.40 -4.52
N VAL A 23 5.25 -2.41 -3.70
CA VAL A 23 6.62 -2.27 -4.20
C VAL A 23 7.03 -3.46 -5.07
N ASP A 24 6.71 -4.69 -4.65
CA ASP A 24 7.04 -5.93 -5.38
C ASP A 24 6.30 -6.07 -6.72
N HIS A 25 5.22 -5.31 -6.89
CA HIS A 25 4.40 -5.30 -8.10
C HIS A 25 4.38 -3.94 -8.79
N ASP A 26 5.41 -3.10 -8.60
CA ASP A 26 5.55 -1.79 -9.28
C ASP A 26 4.32 -0.88 -9.18
N GLY A 27 3.57 -0.98 -8.09
CA GLY A 27 2.34 -0.23 -7.84
C GLY A 27 1.09 -0.78 -8.53
N GLU A 28 1.14 -1.97 -9.15
CA GLU A 28 -0.04 -2.65 -9.70
C GLU A 28 -0.97 -3.13 -8.57
N THR A 29 -1.97 -2.30 -8.23
CA THR A 29 -2.92 -2.54 -7.13
C THR A 29 -3.59 -3.91 -7.20
N GLU A 30 -4.04 -4.36 -8.37
CA GLU A 30 -4.73 -5.65 -8.51
C GLU A 30 -3.83 -6.84 -8.16
N ARG A 31 -2.55 -6.78 -8.56
CA ARG A 31 -1.57 -7.83 -8.25
C ARG A 31 -1.18 -7.81 -6.77
N ALA A 32 -1.04 -6.61 -6.20
CA ALA A 32 -0.80 -6.44 -4.77
C ALA A 32 -1.97 -6.98 -3.91
N VAL A 33 -3.22 -6.70 -4.30
CA VAL A 33 -4.42 -7.26 -3.63
C VAL A 33 -4.38 -8.78 -3.67
N ALA A 34 -4.16 -9.37 -4.85
CA ALA A 34 -4.12 -10.82 -5.01
C ALA A 34 -3.01 -11.46 -4.14
N ALA A 35 -1.83 -10.84 -4.07
CA ALA A 35 -0.72 -11.33 -3.27
C ALA A 35 -1.02 -11.28 -1.76
N VAL A 36 -1.55 -10.16 -1.27
CA VAL A 36 -1.88 -9.97 0.16
C VAL A 36 -3.02 -10.91 0.57
N ALA A 37 -4.07 -11.01 -0.25
CA ALA A 37 -5.21 -11.90 0.01
C ALA A 37 -4.77 -13.37 0.07
N ALA A 38 -3.92 -13.81 -0.87
CA ALA A 38 -3.38 -15.17 -0.90
C ALA A 38 -2.46 -15.46 0.30
N PHE A 39 -1.64 -14.50 0.73
CA PHE A 39 -0.71 -14.68 1.84
C PHE A 39 -1.42 -14.79 3.20
N TYR A 40 -2.43 -13.96 3.44
CA TYR A 40 -3.17 -13.94 4.72
C TYR A 40 -4.42 -14.83 4.74
N GLY A 41 -4.87 -15.33 3.58
CA GLY A 41 -6.08 -16.13 3.47
C GLY A 41 -7.36 -15.34 3.76
N VAL A 42 -7.41 -14.09 3.29
CA VAL A 42 -8.52 -13.14 3.50
C VAL A 42 -9.22 -12.79 2.19
N ASP A 43 -10.38 -12.14 2.28
CA ASP A 43 -11.16 -11.74 1.11
C ASP A 43 -10.41 -10.65 0.30
N PRO A 44 -10.18 -10.85 -1.02
CA PRO A 44 -9.57 -9.83 -1.86
C PRO A 44 -10.35 -8.52 -1.93
N ASP A 45 -11.67 -8.51 -1.78
CA ASP A 45 -12.48 -7.28 -1.81
C ASP A 45 -12.26 -6.43 -0.55
N GLU A 46 -12.06 -7.06 0.61
CA GLU A 46 -11.67 -6.38 1.85
C GLU A 46 -10.27 -5.79 1.72
N VAL A 47 -9.30 -6.59 1.22
CA VAL A 47 -7.93 -6.13 0.98
C VAL A 47 -7.88 -4.97 0.00
N LYS A 48 -8.70 -5.00 -1.05
CA LYS A 48 -8.81 -3.93 -2.03
C LYS A 48 -9.27 -2.63 -1.37
N THR A 49 -10.31 -2.69 -0.56
CA THR A 49 -10.84 -1.51 0.15
C THR A 49 -9.78 -0.89 1.06
N ASP A 50 -9.08 -1.72 1.84
CA ASP A 50 -8.02 -1.26 2.74
C ASP A 50 -6.81 -0.69 1.97
N LEU A 51 -6.45 -1.32 0.85
CA LEU A 51 -5.33 -0.88 0.02
C LEU A 51 -5.65 0.46 -0.67
N GLU A 52 -6.88 0.67 -1.13
CA GLU A 52 -7.33 1.95 -1.71
C GLU A 52 -7.27 3.08 -0.67
N HIS A 53 -7.70 2.81 0.57
CA HIS A 53 -7.56 3.77 1.67
C HIS A 53 -6.10 4.09 1.95
N LEU A 54 -5.23 3.07 2.05
CA LEU A 54 -3.81 3.26 2.28
C LEU A 54 -3.17 4.11 1.17
N VAL A 55 -3.43 3.79 -0.10
CA VAL A 55 -2.91 4.56 -1.24
C VAL A 55 -3.41 6.01 -1.20
N GLY A 56 -4.66 6.23 -0.80
CA GLY A 56 -5.22 7.56 -0.57
C GLY A 56 -4.44 8.34 0.49
N GLU A 57 -4.21 7.75 1.66
CA GLU A 57 -3.43 8.35 2.74
C GLU A 57 -2.01 8.66 2.29
N LEU A 58 -1.32 7.69 1.69
CA LEU A 58 0.05 7.84 1.17
C LEU A 58 0.15 8.94 0.11
N THR A 59 -0.89 9.14 -0.70
CA THR A 59 -0.97 10.21 -1.68
C THR A 59 -1.12 11.57 -1.00
N GLN A 60 -1.96 11.68 0.04
CA GLN A 60 -2.16 12.92 0.79
C GLN A 60 -0.88 13.36 1.54
N ILE A 61 -0.19 12.42 2.18
CA ILE A 61 1.13 12.66 2.79
C ILE A 61 2.27 12.62 1.78
N GLN A 62 1.92 12.43 0.51
CA GLN A 62 2.74 12.86 -0.60
C GLN A 62 4.01 11.98 -0.71
N LEU A 63 3.82 10.69 -0.37
CA LEU A 63 4.79 9.58 -0.43
C LEU A 63 4.67 8.75 -1.71
N VAL A 64 3.48 8.68 -2.32
CA VAL A 64 3.24 8.02 -3.61
C VAL A 64 2.60 8.98 -4.60
N ARG A 65 2.67 8.65 -5.89
CA ARG A 65 2.01 9.38 -6.98
C ARG A 65 1.05 8.45 -7.69
N THR A 66 -0.19 8.89 -7.88
CA THR A 66 -1.24 8.15 -8.59
C THR A 66 -1.53 8.73 -9.99
N LYS A 67 -0.83 9.80 -10.37
CA LYS A 67 -0.85 10.40 -11.72
C LYS A 67 0.58 10.70 -12.18
N PRO A 68 0.87 10.62 -13.49
CA PRO A 68 2.19 10.92 -14.05
C PRO A 68 2.68 12.33 -13.73
#